data_AF-A0A7C0ZVY6-F1
#
_entry.id   AF-A0A7C0ZVY6-F1
#
_cell.length_a   1.000
_cell.length_b   1.000
_cell.length_c   1.000
_cell.angle_alpha   90.00
_cell.angle_beta   90.00
_cell.angle_gamma   90.00
#
_symmetry.space_group_name_H-M   'P 1'
#
loop_
_entity.id
_entity.type
_entity.pdbx_description
1 polymer ?
#
loop_
_entity_poly.entity_id
_entity_poly.type
_entity_poly.pdbx_seq_one_letter_code
_entity_poly.pdbx_strand_id
1 'polypeptide(L)'
;MNIRYITPSSRENVFYAAGSAGILVLSRESDGWKKELWTAGLGKTASILEEDAQTLWAGETNRVFRITVNNRLQPVKISEYTLPLVRPYRVMIRAISHEPFFFAGTSIFAYNRETDALEPAIGKFPEFTSTPQLICNHNRITWLRSEQNWVVLNSAETIDPRMVRYLRLFGNIRDISLSPAGELWVIDGDNRLSKILPVADTGNETPFHVYFTGLSHANGYQEITAYQEIGYDQFPIDVHITAPYFVKPENTAYQYRMDPFMKDWSKWSPQYSTITFHNLQPGGYTLYVRAKNILGNTSSIRSAQFVIHPPFYRTTWFILLMALSALLLGGLILWLWTRKLQHDKRVLEQKVAERTLEITRQKEEIGSQRDQLKRQRDQIANQKKEITDSILYASRIQAAILPPHESIVRYFREYFIIYIPRDIVSGDFYWFREQNGKILVAAADCTGHGVPGAFMSMLGLTALNDIAVNTRIRNAGQVLDDLRNRVITALHQTGREGEAKDGMDISLCVIDPQKKKIQFAGAFNPLYLYRKKELIEIPGDKMPIGIYDRYLNPFTNHVLDYHQGDTIYLFSDGFIDQFGGKKEKKFKFHRFRNLLASIQDQPLNRQMELMEEAFLSWKGPLDQLDDILVIGIRL
;
A
#
# COMPACT_ATOMS: atom_id res chain seq x y z
N MET A 1 16.98 -13.34 -12.71
CA MET A 1 16.29 -12.07 -13.02
C MET A 1 15.03 -12.38 -13.81
N ASN A 2 13.86 -11.90 -13.39
CA ASN A 2 12.63 -12.08 -14.16
C ASN A 2 12.49 -10.89 -15.13
N ILE A 3 12.54 -11.16 -16.44
CA ILE A 3 12.48 -10.15 -17.50
C ILE A 3 11.02 -9.77 -17.74
N ARG A 4 10.75 -8.47 -17.76
CA ARG A 4 9.40 -7.89 -17.95
C ARG A 4 9.22 -7.24 -19.31
N TYR A 5 10.29 -6.66 -19.85
CA TYR A 5 10.25 -5.92 -21.10
C TYR A 5 11.63 -5.97 -21.75
N ILE A 6 11.69 -6.06 -23.08
CA ILE A 6 12.94 -6.03 -23.84
C ILE A 6 12.76 -5.01 -24.96
N THR A 7 13.76 -4.15 -25.17
CA THR A 7 13.83 -3.23 -26.30
C THR A 7 15.15 -3.41 -27.04
N PRO A 8 15.17 -3.44 -28.38
CA PRO A 8 16.42 -3.35 -29.14
C PRO A 8 17.07 -1.99 -28.94
N SER A 9 18.39 -1.94 -29.06
CA SER A 9 19.16 -0.70 -29.13
C SER A 9 19.36 -0.25 -30.58
N SER A 10 19.63 1.03 -30.77
CA SER A 10 20.19 1.64 -31.98
C SER A 10 21.54 1.05 -32.38
N ARG A 11 22.29 0.48 -31.44
CA ARG A 11 23.54 -0.24 -31.70
C ARG A 11 23.25 -1.67 -32.16
N GLU A 12 23.91 -2.09 -33.23
CA GLU A 12 23.73 -3.45 -33.76
C GLU A 12 23.96 -4.50 -32.68
N ASN A 13 23.11 -5.53 -32.66
CA ASN A 13 23.24 -6.69 -31.78
C ASN A 13 23.13 -6.40 -30.28
N VAL A 14 22.62 -5.24 -29.87
CA VAL A 14 22.44 -4.86 -28.46
C VAL A 14 20.95 -4.76 -28.10
N PHE A 15 20.57 -5.28 -26.93
CA PHE A 15 19.22 -5.21 -26.37
C PHE A 15 19.27 -4.81 -24.90
N TYR A 16 18.28 -4.04 -24.47
CA TYR A 16 18.07 -3.70 -23.07
C TYR A 16 16.84 -4.43 -22.54
N ALA A 17 17.00 -5.15 -21.43
CA ALA A 17 15.94 -5.92 -20.80
C ALA A 17 15.65 -5.40 -19.39
N ALA A 18 14.42 -4.92 -19.18
CA ALA A 18 13.90 -4.52 -17.89
C ALA A 18 13.55 -5.75 -17.07
N GLY A 19 13.97 -5.79 -15.79
CA GLY A 19 13.63 -6.93 -14.95
C GLY A 19 13.52 -6.62 -13.47
N SER A 20 13.34 -7.69 -12.70
CA SER A 20 13.09 -7.64 -11.26
C SER A 20 14.25 -7.09 -10.41
N ALA A 21 15.42 -6.86 -11.00
CA ALA A 21 16.67 -6.50 -10.33
C ALA A 21 17.47 -5.43 -11.09
N GLY A 22 16.80 -4.63 -11.93
CA GLY A 22 17.40 -3.56 -12.71
C GLY A 22 17.29 -3.77 -14.22
N ILE A 23 18.32 -3.35 -14.95
CA ILE A 23 18.39 -3.39 -16.42
C ILE A 23 19.50 -4.35 -16.85
N LEU A 24 19.16 -5.32 -17.69
CA LEU A 24 20.10 -6.27 -18.27
C LEU A 24 20.42 -5.86 -19.71
N VAL A 25 21.67 -5.53 -19.97
CA VAL A 25 22.20 -5.30 -21.32
C VAL A 25 22.62 -6.64 -21.89
N LEU A 26 22.15 -6.93 -23.09
CA LEU A 26 22.45 -8.14 -23.85
C LEU A 26 23.14 -7.72 -25.15
N SER A 27 24.39 -8.11 -25.34
CA SER A 27 25.12 -7.89 -26.59
C SER A 27 25.50 -9.24 -27.21
N ARG A 28 25.14 -9.44 -28.48
CA ARG A 28 25.49 -10.65 -29.22
C ARG A 28 26.90 -10.50 -29.80
N GLU A 29 27.79 -11.39 -29.38
CA GLU A 29 29.17 -11.50 -29.84
C GLU A 29 29.32 -12.79 -30.67
N SER A 30 30.46 -12.99 -31.34
CA SER A 30 30.68 -14.10 -32.28
C SER A 30 30.58 -15.49 -31.65
N ASP A 31 30.78 -15.60 -30.34
CA ASP A 31 30.81 -16.83 -29.54
C ASP A 31 29.64 -16.97 -28.55
N GLY A 32 28.71 -16.01 -28.53
CA GLY A 32 27.53 -16.09 -27.65
C GLY A 32 26.90 -14.74 -27.29
N TRP A 33 26.23 -14.71 -26.13
CA TRP A 33 25.60 -13.52 -25.58
C TRP A 33 26.38 -13.03 -24.37
N LYS A 34 26.94 -11.83 -24.46
CA LYS A 34 27.45 -11.12 -23.30
C LYS A 34 26.29 -10.44 -22.57
N LYS A 35 26.28 -10.58 -21.25
CA LYS A 35 25.20 -10.16 -20.37
C LYS A 35 25.77 -9.26 -19.28
N GLU A 36 25.21 -8.07 -19.14
CA GLU A 36 25.65 -7.11 -18.14
C GLU A 36 24.45 -6.56 -17.38
N LEU A 37 24.48 -6.61 -16.05
CA LEU A 37 23.35 -6.20 -15.21
C LEU A 37 23.67 -4.87 -14.51
N TRP A 38 22.85 -3.86 -14.75
CA TRP A 38 22.91 -2.58 -14.05
C TRP A 38 21.96 -2.59 -12.85
N THR A 39 22.54 -2.45 -11.65
CA THR A 39 21.82 -2.46 -10.36
C THR A 39 21.92 -1.15 -9.58
N ALA A 40 22.69 -0.17 -10.07
CA ALA A 40 23.01 1.09 -9.38
C ALA A 40 21.76 1.99 -9.16
N GLY A 41 21.01 1.73 -8.09
CA GLY A 41 19.76 2.43 -7.76
C GLY A 41 18.52 1.97 -8.56
N LEU A 42 18.72 1.11 -9.57
CA LEU A 42 17.67 0.59 -10.42
C LEU A 42 17.05 -0.66 -9.79
N GLY A 43 15.81 -0.53 -9.30
CA GLY A 43 15.06 -1.60 -8.65
C GLY A 43 14.27 -2.50 -9.61
N LYS A 44 12.94 -2.55 -9.45
CA LYS A 44 12.05 -3.40 -10.25
C LYS A 44 11.60 -2.70 -11.52
N THR A 45 12.51 -2.53 -12.47
CA THR A 45 12.23 -1.86 -13.76
C THR A 45 11.11 -2.59 -14.51
N ALA A 46 10.09 -1.83 -14.91
CA ALA A 46 8.91 -2.32 -15.60
C ALA A 46 8.99 -2.10 -17.12
N SER A 47 9.59 -0.99 -17.56
CA SER A 47 9.74 -0.66 -18.97
C SER A 47 11.04 0.10 -19.24
N ILE A 48 11.54 0.03 -20.47
CA ILE A 48 12.73 0.77 -20.93
C ILE A 48 12.43 1.32 -22.32
N LEU A 49 12.93 2.52 -22.60
CA LEU A 49 12.92 3.17 -23.90
C LEU A 49 14.31 3.77 -24.18
N GLU A 50 14.87 3.54 -25.35
CA GLU A 50 16.03 4.29 -25.84
C GLU A 50 15.55 5.53 -26.58
N GLU A 51 15.95 6.71 -26.11
CA GLU A 51 15.67 7.98 -26.78
C GLU A 51 16.70 8.21 -27.90
N ASP A 52 17.98 7.95 -27.60
CA ASP A 52 19.10 8.01 -28.54
C ASP A 52 20.23 7.07 -28.09
N ALA A 53 21.31 6.96 -28.88
CA ALA A 53 22.42 6.04 -28.63
C ALA A 53 23.17 6.26 -27.29
N GLN A 54 22.92 7.38 -26.61
CA GLN A 54 23.51 7.74 -25.32
C GLN A 54 22.46 7.94 -24.21
N THR A 55 21.16 7.98 -24.51
CA THR A 55 20.11 8.29 -23.54
C THR A 55 19.05 7.19 -23.49
N LEU A 56 18.90 6.59 -22.31
CA LEU A 56 17.87 5.61 -21.99
C LEU A 56 16.91 6.17 -20.93
N TRP A 57 15.66 5.78 -21.03
CA TRP A 57 14.63 5.99 -20.04
C TRP A 57 14.20 4.66 -19.46
N ALA A 58 14.13 4.56 -18.14
CA ALA A 58 13.69 3.36 -17.44
C ALA A 58 12.56 3.67 -16.46
N GLY A 59 11.44 2.97 -16.58
CA GLY A 59 10.26 3.16 -15.74
C GLY A 59 10.21 2.11 -14.64
N GLU A 60 10.00 2.53 -13.41
CA GLU A 60 9.78 1.66 -12.25
C GLU A 60 8.37 1.87 -11.68
N THR A 61 8.17 1.69 -10.37
CA THR A 61 6.90 2.02 -9.71
C THR A 61 6.98 3.44 -9.20
N ASN A 62 6.12 4.33 -9.71
CA ASN A 62 6.10 5.79 -9.45
C ASN A 62 7.37 6.57 -9.77
N ARG A 63 8.38 5.90 -10.36
CA ARG A 63 9.69 6.49 -10.63
C ARG A 63 10.09 6.27 -12.07
N VAL A 64 10.83 7.23 -12.59
CA VAL A 64 11.39 7.24 -13.93
C VAL A 64 12.87 7.60 -13.79
N PHE A 65 13.73 6.89 -14.51
CA PHE A 65 15.15 7.15 -14.55
C PHE A 65 15.54 7.57 -15.95
N ARG A 66 16.32 8.65 -16.07
CA ARG A 66 17.02 9.02 -17.29
C ARG A 66 18.49 8.63 -17.13
N ILE A 67 18.96 7.74 -17.98
CA ILE A 67 20.27 7.11 -17.89
C ILE A 67 21.09 7.54 -19.10
N THR A 68 22.19 8.23 -18.87
CA THR A 68 23.18 8.54 -19.90
C THR A 68 24.22 7.43 -19.95
N VAL A 69 24.48 6.89 -21.14
CA VAL A 69 25.35 5.74 -21.39
C VAL A 69 26.52 6.14 -22.28
N ASN A 70 27.72 5.64 -21.98
CA ASN A 70 28.88 5.87 -22.83
C ASN A 70 28.99 4.89 -24.03
N ASN A 71 30.03 5.06 -24.85
CA ASN A 71 30.29 4.18 -26.00
C ASN A 71 30.59 2.73 -25.60
N ARG A 72 30.94 2.45 -24.35
CA ARG A 72 31.16 1.09 -23.81
C ARG A 72 29.91 0.44 -23.20
N LEU A 73 28.73 1.04 -23.41
CA LEU A 73 27.47 0.57 -22.82
C LEU A 73 27.49 0.58 -21.29
N GLN A 74 28.14 1.57 -20.68
CA GLN A 74 28.14 1.76 -19.23
C GLN A 74 27.36 3.02 -18.85
N PRO A 75 26.53 2.99 -17.78
CA PRO A 75 25.83 4.17 -17.29
C PRO A 75 26.82 5.16 -16.66
N VAL A 76 26.78 6.41 -17.13
CA VAL A 76 27.64 7.51 -16.65
C VAL A 76 26.87 8.46 -15.73
N LYS A 77 25.59 8.68 -16.01
CA LYS A 77 24.71 9.54 -15.21
C LYS A 77 23.33 8.91 -15.12
N ILE A 78 22.73 8.90 -13.94
CA ILE A 78 21.35 8.45 -13.70
C ILE A 78 20.63 9.59 -12.97
N SER A 79 19.64 10.20 -13.63
CA SER A 79 18.72 11.16 -13.02
C SER A 79 17.41 10.45 -12.67
N GLU A 80 16.91 10.66 -11.45
CA GLU A 80 15.66 10.08 -10.95
C GLU A 80 14.55 11.14 -10.90
N TYR A 81 13.38 10.77 -11.42
CA TYR A 81 12.17 11.60 -11.41
C TYR A 81 11.04 10.82 -10.74
N THR A 82 10.41 11.42 -9.73
CA THR A 82 9.26 10.82 -9.02
C THR A 82 7.96 11.42 -9.54
N LEU A 83 7.01 10.57 -9.93
CA LEU A 83 5.70 11.00 -10.38
C LEU A 83 4.78 11.28 -9.17
N PRO A 84 4.04 12.40 -9.14
CA PRO A 84 3.17 12.79 -8.03
C PRO A 84 1.85 11.99 -8.03
N LEU A 85 1.94 10.67 -7.82
CA LEU A 85 0.82 9.75 -7.88
C LEU A 85 0.41 9.30 -6.48
N VAL A 86 -0.90 9.35 -6.17
CA VAL A 86 -1.47 8.95 -4.88
C VAL A 86 -1.31 7.45 -4.59
N ARG A 87 -1.19 6.62 -5.63
CA ARG A 87 -1.04 5.17 -5.54
C ARG A 87 0.17 4.67 -6.36
N PRO A 88 0.78 3.55 -5.98
CA PRO A 88 1.89 2.96 -6.74
C PRO A 88 1.39 2.38 -8.07
N TYR A 89 1.82 2.97 -9.18
CA TYR A 89 1.62 2.47 -10.53
C TYR A 89 2.95 2.16 -11.20
N ARG A 90 2.98 1.09 -11.99
CA ARG A 90 4.12 0.82 -12.88
C ARG A 90 4.13 1.87 -13.98
N VAL A 91 5.30 2.47 -14.19
CA VAL A 91 5.50 3.45 -15.24
C VAL A 91 5.90 2.75 -16.52
N MET A 92 5.07 2.93 -17.55
CA MET A 92 5.31 2.48 -18.90
C MET A 92 5.81 3.65 -19.74
N ILE A 93 6.98 3.51 -20.36
CA ILE A 93 7.60 4.57 -21.16
C ILE A 93 7.45 4.25 -22.64
N ARG A 94 7.00 5.20 -23.46
CA ARG A 94 6.75 5.02 -24.90
C ARG A 94 7.21 6.24 -25.69
N ALA A 95 7.74 6.02 -26.89
CA ALA A 95 8.04 7.09 -27.82
C ALA A 95 6.82 7.39 -28.71
N ILE A 96 6.36 8.64 -28.72
CA ILE A 96 5.31 9.14 -29.61
C ILE A 96 5.90 10.32 -30.36
N SER A 97 5.90 10.26 -31.70
CA SER A 97 6.50 11.28 -32.57
C SER A 97 7.95 11.63 -32.19
N HIS A 98 8.75 10.60 -31.84
CA HIS A 98 10.14 10.71 -31.37
C HIS A 98 10.35 11.37 -30.00
N GLU A 99 9.30 11.66 -29.24
CA GLU A 99 9.38 12.16 -27.85
C GLU A 99 9.00 11.09 -26.83
N PRO A 100 9.65 11.04 -25.65
CA PRO A 100 9.28 10.11 -24.59
C PRO A 100 8.05 10.59 -23.80
N PHE A 101 7.05 9.72 -23.71
CA PHE A 101 5.87 9.87 -22.86
C PHE A 101 5.84 8.77 -21.79
N PHE A 102 5.34 9.15 -20.61
CA PHE A 102 5.35 8.32 -19.41
C PHE A 102 3.92 8.08 -18.94
N PHE A 103 3.55 6.81 -18.83
CA PHE A 103 2.19 6.39 -18.53
C PHE A 103 2.16 5.65 -17.20
N ALA A 104 1.31 6.11 -16.29
CA ALA A 104 1.19 5.52 -14.96
C ALA A 104 -0.28 5.53 -14.50
N GLY A 105 -0.90 4.34 -14.48
CA GLY A 105 -2.34 4.21 -14.25
C GLY A 105 -3.12 4.91 -15.37
N THR A 106 -3.87 5.95 -14.99
CA THR A 106 -4.68 6.79 -15.90
C THR A 106 -3.99 8.10 -16.32
N SER A 107 -2.78 8.35 -15.85
CA SER A 107 -2.08 9.63 -16.04
C SER A 107 -1.00 9.52 -17.12
N ILE A 108 -0.88 10.57 -17.93
CA ILE A 108 0.15 10.74 -18.96
C ILE A 108 1.05 11.92 -18.57
N PHE A 109 2.36 11.71 -18.63
CA PHE A 109 3.36 12.76 -18.43
C PHE A 109 4.27 12.86 -19.67
N ALA A 110 4.82 14.04 -19.90
CA ALA A 110 5.87 14.29 -20.87
C ALA A 110 7.08 14.91 -20.18
N TYR A 111 8.27 14.69 -20.74
CA TYR A 111 9.48 15.31 -20.23
C TYR A 111 9.64 16.70 -20.83
N ASN A 112 9.70 17.71 -19.96
CA ASN A 112 10.00 19.08 -20.34
C ASN A 112 11.52 19.31 -20.21
N ARG A 113 12.17 19.55 -21.34
CA ARG A 113 13.63 19.74 -21.42
C ARG A 113 14.10 21.07 -20.82
N GLU A 114 13.25 22.10 -20.77
CA GLU A 114 13.60 23.41 -20.24
C GLU A 114 13.59 23.42 -18.71
N THR A 115 12.59 22.76 -18.12
CA THR A 115 12.41 22.68 -16.66
C THR A 115 13.08 21.47 -16.03
N ASP A 116 13.60 20.54 -16.83
CA ASP A 116 14.11 19.23 -16.42
C ASP A 116 13.12 18.49 -15.50
N ALA A 117 11.84 18.45 -15.89
CA ALA A 117 10.76 17.89 -15.09
C ALA A 117 9.77 17.05 -15.92
N LEU A 118 9.06 16.14 -15.24
CA LEU A 118 7.94 15.39 -15.82
C LEU A 118 6.62 16.10 -15.53
N GLU A 119 5.94 16.56 -16.56
CA GLU A 119 4.73 17.38 -16.46
C GLU A 119 3.51 16.63 -17.04
N PRO A 120 2.29 16.82 -16.48
CA PRO A 120 1.07 16.22 -17.01
C PRO A 120 0.84 16.63 -18.48
N ALA A 121 0.63 15.65 -19.36
CA ALA A 121 0.60 15.86 -20.80
C ALA A 121 -0.71 15.43 -21.47
N ILE A 122 -1.79 15.21 -20.71
CA ILE A 122 -3.09 14.78 -21.26
C ILE A 122 -3.64 15.76 -22.29
N GLY A 123 -3.44 17.07 -22.09
CA GLY A 123 -3.89 18.13 -23.00
C GLY A 123 -3.17 18.15 -24.35
N LYS A 124 -2.02 17.46 -24.50
CA LYS A 124 -1.35 17.29 -25.80
C LYS A 124 -2.10 16.34 -26.74
N PHE A 125 -3.11 15.64 -26.23
CA PHE A 125 -3.88 14.64 -26.97
C PHE A 125 -5.37 15.00 -26.96
N PRO A 126 -5.85 15.86 -27.88
CA PRO A 126 -7.22 16.38 -27.89
C PRO A 126 -8.28 15.30 -28.14
N GLU A 127 -7.87 14.12 -28.59
CA GLU A 127 -8.70 12.94 -28.81
C GLU A 127 -9.20 12.31 -27.49
N PHE A 128 -8.64 12.72 -26.34
CA PHE A 128 -9.06 12.25 -25.02
C PHE A 128 -9.95 13.26 -24.32
N THR A 129 -11.22 12.90 -24.16
CA THR A 129 -12.18 13.57 -23.26
C THR A 129 -12.22 12.94 -21.86
N SER A 130 -11.60 11.76 -21.68
CA SER A 130 -11.52 11.00 -20.43
C SER A 130 -10.20 10.24 -20.32
N THR A 131 -9.87 9.76 -19.11
CA THR A 131 -8.58 9.13 -18.81
C THR A 131 -8.39 7.78 -19.52
N PRO A 132 -7.29 7.57 -20.26
CA PRO A 132 -7.08 6.33 -21.01
C PRO A 132 -6.85 5.13 -20.07
N GLN A 133 -7.47 4.00 -20.42
CA GLN A 133 -7.56 2.82 -19.54
C GLN A 133 -6.62 1.67 -19.93
N LEU A 134 -6.05 1.69 -21.14
CA LEU A 134 -5.13 0.64 -21.60
C LEU A 134 -4.16 1.15 -22.66
N ILE A 135 -2.92 0.65 -22.60
CA ILE A 135 -1.85 0.91 -23.57
C ILE A 135 -1.27 -0.41 -24.04
N CYS A 136 -1.50 -0.75 -25.30
CA CYS A 136 -0.79 -1.84 -25.97
C CYS A 136 0.27 -1.22 -26.88
N ASN A 137 1.48 -1.77 -26.88
CA ASN A 137 2.53 -1.33 -27.79
C ASN A 137 3.18 -2.54 -28.45
N HIS A 138 3.15 -2.54 -29.78
CA HIS A 138 3.84 -3.50 -30.61
C HIS A 138 4.44 -2.75 -31.81
N ASN A 139 5.70 -3.06 -32.17
CA ASN A 139 6.40 -2.49 -33.34
C ASN A 139 6.27 -0.96 -33.50
N ARG A 140 6.46 -0.19 -32.41
CA ARG A 140 6.39 1.30 -32.37
C ARG A 140 4.99 1.89 -32.53
N ILE A 141 3.94 1.08 -32.53
CA ILE A 141 2.56 1.53 -32.59
C ILE A 141 1.98 1.60 -31.18
N THR A 142 1.57 2.79 -30.76
CA THR A 142 0.95 2.99 -29.45
C THR A 142 -0.57 3.04 -29.59
N TRP A 143 -1.23 2.00 -29.10
CA TRP A 143 -2.67 1.89 -29.05
C TRP A 143 -3.18 2.41 -27.71
N LEU A 144 -4.11 3.35 -27.74
CA LEU A 144 -4.79 3.85 -26.55
C LEU A 144 -6.27 3.56 -26.62
N ARG A 145 -6.83 3.14 -25.48
CA ARG A 145 -8.28 3.00 -25.31
C ARG A 145 -8.83 4.11 -24.42
N SER A 146 -9.79 4.83 -24.96
CA SER A 146 -10.64 5.78 -24.23
C SER A 146 -12.09 5.35 -24.37
N GLU A 147 -12.73 4.95 -23.27
CA GLU A 147 -14.08 4.37 -23.27
C GLU A 147 -14.23 3.17 -24.24
N GLN A 148 -14.99 3.34 -25.31
CA GLN A 148 -15.19 2.36 -26.39
C GLN A 148 -14.40 2.70 -27.66
N ASN A 149 -13.55 3.72 -27.64
CA ASN A 149 -12.77 4.14 -28.79
C ASN A 149 -11.31 3.71 -28.64
N TRP A 150 -10.78 3.15 -29.73
CA TRP A 150 -9.36 2.89 -29.88
C TRP A 150 -8.77 3.97 -30.77
N VAL A 151 -7.68 4.53 -30.29
CA VAL A 151 -6.95 5.62 -30.94
C VAL A 151 -5.52 5.15 -31.12
N VAL A 152 -4.97 5.38 -32.32
CA VAL A 152 -3.57 5.12 -32.62
C VAL A 152 -2.84 6.44 -32.59
N LEU A 153 -1.90 6.60 -31.65
CA LEU A 153 -1.18 7.87 -31.48
C LEU A 153 0.03 8.03 -32.39
N ASN A 154 0.65 6.91 -32.78
CA ASN A 154 1.83 6.92 -33.62
C ASN A 154 1.81 5.63 -34.44
N SER A 155 1.73 5.75 -35.75
CA SER A 155 2.01 4.66 -36.66
C SER A 155 2.86 5.18 -37.81
N ALA A 156 4.00 4.51 -38.06
CA ALA A 156 4.77 4.73 -39.29
C ALA A 156 4.03 4.18 -40.53
N GLU A 157 3.03 3.33 -40.29
CA GLU A 157 2.21 2.64 -41.29
C GLU A 157 0.78 3.19 -41.27
N THR A 158 0.16 3.32 -42.44
CA THR A 158 -1.26 3.69 -42.57
C THR A 158 -2.14 2.50 -42.19
N ILE A 159 -2.65 2.49 -40.96
CA ILE A 159 -3.63 1.50 -40.51
C ILE A 159 -4.99 1.87 -41.09
N ASP A 160 -5.69 0.90 -41.69
CA ASP A 160 -7.07 1.11 -42.13
C ASP A 160 -7.97 1.45 -40.92
N PRO A 161 -8.59 2.65 -40.88
CA PRO A 161 -9.48 3.05 -39.79
C PRO A 161 -10.63 2.05 -39.55
N ARG A 162 -11.04 1.28 -40.56
CA ARG A 162 -12.08 0.25 -40.44
C ARG A 162 -11.63 -0.90 -39.55
N MET A 163 -10.36 -1.29 -39.61
CA MET A 163 -9.78 -2.32 -38.75
C MET A 163 -9.81 -1.90 -37.27
N VAL A 164 -9.52 -0.62 -37.01
CA VAL A 164 -9.58 -0.03 -35.66
C VAL A 164 -11.01 -0.08 -35.10
N ARG A 165 -12.04 0.07 -35.95
CA ARG A 165 -13.46 -0.04 -35.53
C ARG A 165 -13.81 -1.44 -35.04
N TYR A 166 -13.22 -2.49 -35.61
CA TYR A 166 -13.44 -3.88 -35.15
C TYR A 166 -12.87 -4.14 -33.75
N LEU A 167 -11.88 -3.36 -33.29
CA LEU A 167 -11.39 -3.48 -31.92
C LEU A 167 -12.47 -3.21 -30.86
N ARG A 168 -13.54 -2.49 -31.23
CA ARG A 168 -14.71 -2.26 -30.36
C ARG A 168 -15.50 -3.53 -30.07
N LEU A 169 -15.36 -4.58 -30.89
CA LEU A 169 -16.01 -5.87 -30.65
C LEU A 169 -15.39 -6.61 -29.45
N PHE A 170 -14.18 -6.28 -29.04
CA PHE A 170 -13.50 -6.94 -27.93
C PHE A 170 -13.76 -6.19 -26.62
N GLY A 171 -14.24 -6.91 -25.59
CA GLY A 171 -14.59 -6.30 -24.31
C GLY A 171 -13.36 -5.86 -23.52
N ASN A 172 -12.39 -6.77 -23.36
CA ASN A 172 -11.11 -6.53 -22.70
C ASN A 172 -10.00 -7.01 -23.63
N ILE A 173 -9.12 -6.12 -24.07
CA ILE A 173 -7.98 -6.47 -24.92
C ILE A 173 -6.74 -6.47 -24.04
N ARG A 174 -5.93 -7.52 -24.16
CA ARG A 174 -4.68 -7.69 -23.44
C ARG A 174 -3.49 -7.26 -24.27
N ASP A 175 -3.49 -7.57 -25.56
CA ASP A 175 -2.43 -7.16 -26.48
C ASP A 175 -2.94 -6.99 -27.92
N ILE A 176 -2.28 -6.13 -28.68
CA ILE A 176 -2.56 -5.84 -30.09
C ILE A 176 -1.25 -5.78 -30.87
N SER A 177 -1.16 -6.52 -31.97
CA SER A 177 0.00 -6.54 -32.85
C SER A 177 -0.42 -6.35 -34.31
N LEU A 178 0.34 -5.53 -35.06
CA LEU A 178 0.20 -5.38 -36.50
C LEU A 178 1.29 -6.20 -37.18
N SER A 179 0.90 -7.09 -38.08
CA SER A 179 1.83 -7.85 -38.91
C SER A 179 2.33 -7.01 -40.09
N PRO A 180 3.51 -7.33 -40.67
CA PRO A 180 4.00 -6.65 -41.88
C PRO A 180 3.07 -6.76 -43.09
N ALA A 181 2.16 -7.74 -43.10
CA ALA A 181 1.14 -7.90 -44.13
C ALA A 181 -0.10 -7.01 -43.92
N GLY A 182 -0.11 -6.17 -42.87
CA GLY A 182 -1.21 -5.29 -42.51
C GLY A 182 -2.33 -5.95 -41.69
N GLU A 183 -2.19 -7.22 -41.29
CA GLU A 183 -3.17 -7.92 -40.46
C GLU A 183 -3.04 -7.53 -38.98
N LEU A 184 -4.17 -7.31 -38.30
CA LEU A 184 -4.22 -6.95 -36.89
C LEU A 184 -4.53 -8.18 -36.03
N TRP A 185 -3.64 -8.51 -35.12
CA TRP A 185 -3.75 -9.61 -34.17
C TRP A 185 -4.15 -9.06 -32.80
N VAL A 186 -5.17 -9.65 -32.20
CA VAL A 186 -5.76 -9.20 -30.94
C VAL A 186 -5.80 -10.37 -29.96
N ILE A 187 -5.27 -10.16 -28.76
CA ILE A 187 -5.42 -11.09 -27.64
C ILE A 187 -6.43 -10.47 -26.68
N ASP A 188 -7.55 -11.15 -26.43
CA ASP A 188 -8.56 -10.67 -25.48
C ASP A 188 -8.27 -11.10 -24.02
N GLY A 189 -9.11 -10.64 -23.09
CA GLY A 189 -9.01 -10.93 -21.66
C GLY A 189 -9.23 -12.41 -21.30
N ASP A 190 -9.87 -13.17 -22.19
CA ASP A 190 -10.07 -14.63 -22.06
C ASP A 190 -8.91 -15.41 -22.71
N ASN A 191 -7.83 -14.72 -23.10
CA ASN A 191 -6.64 -15.25 -23.78
C ASN A 191 -6.93 -15.87 -25.16
N ARG A 192 -7.97 -15.42 -25.85
CA ARG A 192 -8.23 -15.83 -27.24
C ARG A 192 -7.44 -14.97 -28.20
N LEU A 193 -6.81 -15.61 -29.17
CA LEU A 193 -6.10 -14.95 -30.25
C LEU A 193 -7.04 -14.81 -31.45
N SER A 194 -7.31 -13.57 -31.86
CA SER A 194 -8.13 -13.23 -33.01
C SER A 194 -7.31 -12.50 -34.06
N LYS A 195 -7.58 -12.76 -35.33
CA LYS A 195 -6.93 -12.13 -36.48
C LYS A 195 -7.95 -11.31 -37.27
N ILE A 196 -7.65 -10.05 -37.51
CA ILE A 196 -8.46 -9.12 -38.32
C ILE A 196 -7.68 -8.83 -39.59
N LEU A 197 -8.28 -9.13 -40.73
CA LEU A 197 -7.67 -8.94 -42.04
C LEU A 197 -7.92 -7.50 -42.55
N PRO A 198 -7.01 -6.96 -43.39
CA PRO A 198 -7.30 -5.75 -44.16
C PRO A 198 -8.57 -5.93 -44.96
N VAL A 199 -9.52 -5.01 -44.83
CA VAL A 199 -10.80 -5.11 -45.53
C VAL A 199 -10.66 -4.45 -46.89
N ALA A 200 -10.78 -5.23 -47.98
CA ALA A 200 -10.95 -4.65 -49.31
C ALA A 200 -12.22 -3.80 -49.33
N ASP A 201 -12.16 -2.59 -49.91
CA ASP A 201 -13.27 -1.67 -49.97
C ASP A 201 -14.40 -2.23 -50.85
N THR A 202 -15.27 -3.04 -50.25
CA THR A 202 -16.37 -3.71 -50.95
C THR A 202 -17.65 -2.87 -50.96
N GLY A 203 -17.64 -1.65 -50.39
CA GLY A 203 -18.78 -0.73 -50.38
C GLY A 203 -20.05 -1.22 -49.66
N ASN A 204 -20.10 -2.49 -49.25
CA ASN A 204 -21.27 -3.14 -48.67
C ASN A 204 -21.25 -3.08 -47.15
N GLU A 205 -21.30 -1.87 -46.59
CA GLU A 205 -21.82 -1.75 -45.23
C GLU A 205 -23.33 -2.02 -45.30
N THR A 206 -23.81 -3.09 -44.66
CA THR A 206 -25.24 -3.38 -44.61
C THR A 206 -25.96 -2.19 -43.96
N PRO A 207 -26.85 -1.48 -44.69
CA PRO A 207 -27.59 -0.39 -44.10
C PRO A 207 -28.47 -0.95 -42.99
N PHE A 208 -28.37 -0.36 -41.80
CA PHE A 208 -29.27 -0.68 -40.70
C PHE A 208 -30.17 0.53 -40.44
N HIS A 209 -31.42 0.25 -40.10
CA HIS A 209 -32.45 1.27 -39.96
C HIS A 209 -32.94 1.34 -38.51
N VAL A 210 -33.38 2.53 -38.11
CA VAL A 210 -34.07 2.76 -36.84
C VAL A 210 -35.58 2.76 -37.07
N TYR A 211 -36.32 2.18 -36.12
CA TYR A 211 -37.77 2.04 -36.16
C TYR A 211 -38.36 2.61 -34.88
N PHE A 212 -39.50 3.30 -35.01
CA PHE A 212 -40.38 3.53 -33.88
C PHE A 212 -41.14 2.24 -33.59
N THR A 213 -41.11 1.79 -32.34
CA THR A 213 -41.79 0.55 -31.93
C THR A 213 -43.12 0.85 -31.27
N GLY A 214 -43.20 1.93 -30.50
CA GLY A 214 -44.45 2.44 -29.98
C GLY A 214 -44.27 3.60 -29.03
N LEU A 215 -45.40 4.07 -28.54
CA LEU A 215 -45.57 5.18 -27.62
C LEU A 215 -46.27 4.64 -26.38
N SER A 216 -45.67 4.77 -25.19
CA SER A 216 -46.38 4.51 -23.94
C SER A 216 -46.67 5.80 -23.19
N HIS A 217 -47.84 5.83 -22.58
CA HIS A 217 -48.25 6.86 -21.63
C HIS A 217 -49.03 6.19 -20.49
N ALA A 218 -49.43 6.96 -19.48
CA ALA A 218 -50.10 6.45 -18.27
C ALA A 218 -51.35 5.58 -18.56
N ASN A 219 -52.02 5.77 -19.70
CA ASN A 219 -53.26 5.10 -20.06
C ASN A 219 -53.08 3.92 -21.03
N GLY A 220 -51.84 3.57 -21.42
CA GLY A 220 -51.55 2.39 -22.23
C GLY A 220 -50.43 2.56 -23.24
N TYR A 221 -50.22 1.50 -24.03
CA TYR A 221 -49.26 1.44 -25.13
C TYR A 221 -49.99 1.57 -26.47
N GLN A 222 -49.45 2.39 -27.39
CA GLN A 222 -50.00 2.60 -28.72
C GLN A 222 -48.89 2.51 -29.78
N GLU A 223 -49.21 1.98 -30.96
CA GLU A 223 -48.29 2.00 -32.10
C GLU A 223 -48.10 3.44 -32.62
N ILE A 224 -46.86 3.78 -33.00
CA ILE A 224 -46.54 5.11 -33.54
C ILE A 224 -46.80 5.14 -35.05
N THR A 225 -47.65 6.08 -35.47
CA THR A 225 -47.84 6.48 -36.87
C THR A 225 -46.95 7.67 -37.25
N ALA A 226 -46.91 8.04 -38.54
CA ALA A 226 -46.13 9.20 -39.02
C ALA A 226 -46.61 10.54 -38.42
N TYR A 227 -47.85 10.58 -37.94
CA TYR A 227 -48.49 11.72 -37.29
C TYR A 227 -49.26 11.20 -36.06
N GLN A 228 -49.09 11.87 -34.91
CA GLN A 228 -49.70 11.49 -33.64
C GLN A 228 -50.23 12.73 -32.91
N GLU A 229 -51.48 12.66 -32.45
CA GLU A 229 -52.07 13.68 -31.58
C GLU A 229 -51.96 13.24 -30.12
N ILE A 230 -51.54 14.16 -29.25
CA ILE A 230 -51.29 13.90 -27.84
C ILE A 230 -52.01 14.95 -26.99
N GLY A 231 -52.84 14.48 -26.07
CA GLY A 231 -53.47 15.30 -25.04
C GLY A 231 -52.46 15.68 -23.95
N TYR A 232 -52.60 16.87 -23.36
CA TYR A 232 -51.72 17.31 -22.27
C TYR A 232 -51.79 16.40 -21.03
N ASP A 233 -52.89 15.68 -20.84
CA ASP A 233 -53.14 14.70 -19.78
C ASP A 233 -52.43 13.35 -20.01
N GLN A 234 -51.89 13.12 -21.21
CA GLN A 234 -51.19 11.88 -21.57
C GLN A 234 -49.68 11.94 -21.29
N PHE A 235 -49.16 13.05 -20.76
CA PHE A 235 -47.76 13.14 -20.33
C PHE A 235 -47.54 12.45 -18.95
N PRO A 236 -46.36 11.86 -18.68
CA PRO A 236 -45.20 11.74 -19.57
C PRO A 236 -45.45 10.74 -20.69
N ILE A 237 -44.85 11.00 -21.85
CA ILE A 237 -44.85 10.08 -22.99
C ILE A 237 -43.46 9.48 -23.16
N ASP A 238 -43.42 8.19 -23.41
CA ASP A 238 -42.21 7.44 -23.70
C ASP A 238 -42.27 6.95 -25.14
N VAL A 239 -41.35 7.47 -25.96
CA VAL A 239 -41.20 7.06 -27.36
C VAL A 239 -40.15 5.95 -27.41
N HIS A 240 -40.57 4.74 -27.75
CA HIS A 240 -39.68 3.58 -27.85
C HIS A 240 -39.16 3.43 -29.27
N ILE A 241 -37.84 3.36 -29.40
CA ILE A 241 -37.15 3.15 -30.66
C ILE A 241 -36.24 1.93 -30.59
N THR A 242 -36.13 1.24 -31.72
CA THR A 242 -35.22 0.10 -31.86
C THR A 242 -34.48 0.19 -33.18
N ALA A 243 -33.23 -0.22 -33.17
CA ALA A 243 -32.44 -0.42 -34.37
C ALA A 243 -31.87 -1.84 -34.30
N PRO A 244 -32.50 -2.83 -34.98
CA PRO A 244 -32.08 -4.22 -34.89
C PRO A 244 -30.68 -4.36 -35.51
N TYR A 245 -29.70 -4.64 -34.64
CA TYR A 245 -28.33 -4.96 -35.03
C TYR A 245 -27.84 -6.10 -34.14
N PHE A 246 -27.61 -7.27 -34.75
CA PHE A 246 -27.39 -8.52 -34.00
C PHE A 246 -25.99 -8.64 -33.39
N VAL A 247 -25.02 -7.84 -33.83
CA VAL A 247 -23.65 -7.87 -33.30
C VAL A 247 -23.55 -6.91 -32.11
N LYS A 248 -23.51 -7.46 -30.89
CA LYS A 248 -23.48 -6.69 -29.62
C LYS A 248 -24.60 -5.63 -29.55
N PRO A 249 -25.88 -6.05 -29.57
CA PRO A 249 -27.03 -5.14 -29.60
C PRO A 249 -27.02 -4.11 -28.45
N GLU A 250 -26.48 -4.47 -27.29
CA GLU A 250 -26.36 -3.62 -26.09
C GLU A 250 -25.48 -2.37 -26.28
N ASN A 251 -24.63 -2.35 -27.32
CA ASN A 251 -23.79 -1.21 -27.66
C ASN A 251 -24.41 -0.26 -28.68
N THR A 252 -25.64 -0.52 -29.13
CA THR A 252 -26.34 0.38 -30.06
C THR A 252 -26.73 1.65 -29.32
N ALA A 253 -26.17 2.77 -29.77
CA ALA A 253 -26.46 4.09 -29.21
C ALA A 253 -27.47 4.82 -30.09
N TYR A 254 -28.36 5.58 -29.47
CA TYR A 254 -29.36 6.37 -30.17
C TYR A 254 -29.10 7.85 -29.98
N GLN A 255 -29.58 8.65 -30.93
CA GLN A 255 -29.55 10.09 -30.90
C GLN A 255 -30.87 10.62 -31.42
N TYR A 256 -31.39 11.66 -30.78
CA TYR A 256 -32.64 12.28 -31.19
C TYR A 256 -32.53 13.80 -31.22
N ARG A 257 -33.43 14.42 -31.99
CA ARG A 257 -33.64 15.86 -32.06
C ARG A 257 -35.12 16.12 -32.23
N MET A 258 -35.66 17.11 -31.54
CA MET A 258 -37.09 17.43 -31.59
C MET A 258 -37.28 18.90 -32.00
N ASP A 259 -37.74 19.16 -33.21
CA ASP A 259 -38.00 20.54 -33.66
C ASP A 259 -39.41 20.98 -33.24
N PRO A 260 -39.63 22.19 -32.68
CA PRO A 260 -38.66 23.25 -32.37
C PRO A 260 -38.07 23.18 -30.93
N PHE A 261 -38.35 22.12 -30.16
CA PHE A 261 -37.93 21.98 -28.75
C PHE A 261 -36.41 22.00 -28.56
N MET A 262 -35.66 21.42 -29.49
CA MET A 262 -34.22 21.21 -29.41
C MET A 262 -33.59 21.46 -30.79
N LYS A 263 -32.73 22.47 -30.91
CA LYS A 263 -32.07 22.85 -32.18
C LYS A 263 -30.95 21.89 -32.59
N ASP A 264 -30.21 21.36 -31.61
CA ASP A 264 -29.10 20.44 -31.84
C ASP A 264 -29.49 19.00 -31.51
N TRP A 265 -28.72 18.03 -32.00
CA TRP A 265 -28.92 16.63 -31.64
C TRP A 265 -28.49 16.35 -30.19
N SER A 266 -29.15 15.38 -29.53
CA SER A 266 -28.73 14.85 -28.22
C SER A 266 -27.30 14.27 -28.25
N LYS A 267 -26.70 13.94 -27.10
CA LYS A 267 -25.52 13.06 -27.11
C LYS A 267 -25.91 11.64 -27.58
N TRP A 268 -24.95 10.83 -28.00
CA TRP A 268 -25.18 9.41 -28.28
C TRP A 268 -25.32 8.63 -26.97
N SER A 269 -26.37 7.83 -26.83
CA SER A 269 -26.57 7.01 -25.63
C SER A 269 -27.43 5.77 -25.92
N PRO A 270 -27.08 4.58 -25.39
CA PRO A 270 -27.92 3.38 -25.47
C PRO A 270 -29.25 3.51 -24.70
N GLN A 271 -29.28 4.37 -23.68
CA GLN A 271 -30.49 4.63 -22.88
C GLN A 271 -31.59 5.33 -23.69
N TYR A 272 -31.23 6.03 -24.77
CA TYR A 272 -32.20 6.67 -25.67
C TYR A 272 -32.94 5.70 -26.60
N SER A 273 -32.90 4.39 -26.32
CA SER A 273 -33.89 3.44 -26.86
C SER A 273 -35.31 3.74 -26.37
N THR A 274 -35.44 4.43 -25.24
CA THR A 274 -36.70 5.03 -24.78
C THR A 274 -36.48 6.51 -24.54
N ILE A 275 -37.19 7.36 -25.27
CA ILE A 275 -37.09 8.82 -25.16
C ILE A 275 -38.30 9.32 -24.39
N THR A 276 -38.06 9.74 -23.15
CA THR A 276 -39.10 10.26 -22.27
C THR A 276 -39.26 11.77 -22.46
N PHE A 277 -40.46 12.21 -22.81
CA PHE A 277 -40.86 13.61 -22.74
C PHE A 277 -41.79 13.78 -21.54
N HIS A 278 -41.32 14.48 -20.51
CA HIS A 278 -42.10 14.72 -19.30
C HIS A 278 -43.24 15.73 -19.49
N ASN A 279 -43.01 16.72 -20.36
CA ASN A 279 -43.98 17.72 -20.73
C ASN A 279 -43.47 18.46 -21.97
N LEU A 280 -44.36 18.80 -22.89
CA LEU A 280 -44.07 19.62 -24.05
C LEU A 280 -45.18 20.67 -24.17
N GLN A 281 -44.82 21.88 -24.59
CA GLN A 281 -45.81 22.95 -24.73
C GLN A 281 -46.81 22.60 -25.85
N PRO A 282 -48.03 23.15 -25.82
CA PRO A 282 -48.97 22.96 -26.91
C PRO A 282 -48.40 23.48 -28.24
N GLY A 283 -48.46 22.68 -29.29
CA GLY A 283 -47.84 22.99 -30.57
C GLY A 283 -47.51 21.76 -31.41
N GLY A 284 -46.99 21.98 -32.61
CA GLY A 284 -46.51 20.94 -33.51
C GLY A 284 -45.01 20.68 -33.32
N TYR A 285 -44.64 19.41 -33.23
CA TYR A 285 -43.29 18.92 -33.03
C TYR A 285 -42.93 17.86 -34.06
N THR A 286 -41.67 17.80 -34.47
CA THR A 286 -41.14 16.71 -35.29
C THR A 286 -39.93 16.08 -34.61
N LEU A 287 -40.05 14.81 -34.24
CA LEU A 287 -38.98 14.04 -33.65
C LEU A 287 -38.18 13.38 -34.76
N TYR A 288 -36.89 13.64 -34.80
CA TYR A 288 -35.92 12.96 -35.65
C TYR A 288 -35.09 12.01 -34.79
N VAL A 289 -34.92 10.77 -35.23
CA VAL A 289 -34.13 9.75 -34.55
C VAL A 289 -33.13 9.11 -35.52
N ARG A 290 -31.97 8.75 -34.99
CA ARG A 290 -30.99 7.91 -35.68
C ARG A 290 -30.26 7.03 -34.66
N ALA A 291 -29.78 5.90 -35.11
CA ALA A 291 -29.01 4.96 -34.32
C ALA A 291 -27.56 4.88 -34.82
N LYS A 292 -26.67 4.44 -33.94
CA LYS A 292 -25.26 4.17 -34.22
C LYS A 292 -24.90 2.82 -33.63
N ASN A 293 -24.43 1.91 -34.47
CA ASN A 293 -24.02 0.58 -34.02
C ASN A 293 -22.63 0.60 -33.37
N ILE A 294 -22.19 -0.54 -32.83
CA ILE A 294 -20.89 -0.67 -32.15
C ILE A 294 -19.69 -0.30 -33.05
N LEU A 295 -19.78 -0.59 -34.36
CA LEU A 295 -18.74 -0.22 -35.31
C LEU A 295 -18.74 1.28 -35.58
N GLY A 296 -19.87 1.97 -35.37
CA GLY A 296 -20.01 3.42 -35.53
C GLY A 296 -20.70 3.85 -36.82
N ASN A 297 -21.31 2.92 -37.56
CA ASN A 297 -22.17 3.25 -38.69
C ASN A 297 -23.42 3.90 -38.15
N THR A 298 -23.90 4.94 -38.84
CA THR A 298 -25.14 5.64 -38.49
C THR A 298 -26.27 5.19 -39.39
N SER A 299 -27.44 4.97 -38.83
CA SER A 299 -28.65 4.66 -39.59
C SER A 299 -29.13 5.88 -40.39
N SER A 300 -30.00 5.64 -41.37
CA SER A 300 -30.83 6.70 -41.93
C SER A 300 -31.66 7.37 -40.84
N ILE A 301 -31.88 8.68 -40.96
CA ILE A 301 -32.75 9.45 -40.05
C ILE A 301 -34.20 9.04 -40.30
N ARG A 302 -34.96 8.84 -39.22
CA ARG A 302 -36.41 8.64 -39.27
C ARG A 302 -37.11 9.72 -38.46
N SER A 303 -38.31 10.12 -38.88
CA SER A 303 -39.07 11.13 -38.18
C SER A 303 -40.52 10.74 -37.91
N ALA A 304 -41.09 11.34 -36.86
CA ALA A 304 -42.51 11.27 -36.51
C ALA A 304 -43.00 12.66 -36.08
N GLN A 305 -44.19 13.06 -36.52
CA GLN A 305 -44.81 14.34 -36.17
C GLN A 305 -45.75 14.17 -34.99
N PHE A 306 -45.67 15.08 -34.03
CA PHE A 306 -46.51 15.12 -32.84
C PHE A 306 -47.24 16.46 -32.76
N VAL A 307 -48.54 16.45 -32.47
CA VAL A 307 -49.32 17.67 -32.19
C VAL A 307 -49.86 17.59 -30.77
N ILE A 308 -49.53 18.59 -29.96
CA ILE A 308 -49.90 18.65 -28.55
C ILE A 308 -51.01 19.66 -28.34
N HIS A 309 -52.15 19.20 -27.84
CA HIS A 309 -53.28 20.07 -27.53
C HIS A 309 -53.11 20.76 -26.17
N PRO A 310 -53.54 22.02 -26.03
CA PRO A 310 -53.49 22.71 -24.74
C PRO A 310 -54.43 22.06 -23.71
N PRO A 311 -54.05 22.05 -22.42
CA PRO A 311 -54.94 21.56 -21.37
C PRO A 311 -56.19 22.44 -21.25
N PHE A 312 -57.31 21.83 -20.85
CA PHE A 312 -58.62 22.51 -20.81
C PHE A 312 -58.63 23.81 -19.98
N TYR A 313 -57.77 23.93 -18.96
CA TYR A 313 -57.66 25.13 -18.11
C TYR A 313 -56.92 26.32 -18.75
N ARG A 314 -56.30 26.14 -19.92
CA ARG A 314 -55.71 27.24 -20.72
C ARG A 314 -56.63 27.78 -21.81
N THR A 315 -57.88 27.32 -21.84
CA THR A 315 -58.90 27.86 -22.75
C THR A 315 -59.40 29.22 -22.26
N THR A 316 -59.77 30.09 -23.21
CA THR A 316 -60.16 31.50 -22.93
C THR A 316 -61.30 31.61 -21.92
N TRP A 317 -62.27 30.69 -21.96
CA TRP A 317 -63.40 30.70 -21.04
C TRP A 317 -63.01 30.31 -19.61
N PHE A 318 -62.07 29.36 -19.43
CA PHE A 318 -61.61 28.93 -18.10
C PHE A 318 -60.74 29.99 -17.41
N ILE A 319 -59.92 30.72 -18.17
CA ILE A 319 -59.06 31.80 -17.65
C ILE A 319 -59.91 32.93 -17.05
N LEU A 320 -61.02 33.31 -17.70
CA LEU A 320 -61.94 34.32 -17.19
C LEU A 320 -62.60 33.89 -15.87
N LEU A 321 -62.97 32.62 -15.74
CA LEU A 321 -63.55 32.05 -14.52
C LEU A 321 -62.53 31.99 -13.36
N MET A 322 -61.30 31.59 -13.65
CA MET A 322 -60.20 31.58 -12.68
C MET A 322 -59.84 32.98 -12.19
N ALA A 323 -59.75 33.98 -13.08
CA ALA A 323 -59.41 35.35 -12.71
C ALA A 323 -60.40 35.94 -11.70
N LEU A 324 -61.70 35.67 -11.88
CA LEU A 324 -62.75 36.11 -10.96
C LEU A 324 -62.67 35.40 -9.60
N SER A 325 -62.45 34.07 -9.60
CA SER A 325 -62.25 33.31 -8.36
C SER A 325 -61.00 33.74 -7.60
N ALA A 326 -59.91 34.07 -8.29
CA ALA A 326 -58.64 34.50 -7.71
C ALA A 326 -58.74 35.90 -7.09
N LEU A 327 -59.56 36.78 -7.65
CA LEU A 327 -59.84 38.10 -7.07
C LEU A 327 -60.61 37.97 -5.75
N LEU A 328 -61.62 37.10 -5.72
CA LEU A 328 -62.43 36.83 -4.53
C LEU A 328 -61.64 36.08 -3.44
N LEU A 329 -60.89 35.04 -3.80
CA LEU A 329 -59.99 34.34 -2.89
C LEU A 329 -58.84 35.23 -2.43
N GLY A 330 -58.28 36.07 -3.30
CA GLY A 330 -57.21 37.01 -2.97
C GLY A 330 -57.65 38.00 -1.90
N GLY A 331 -58.85 38.56 -2.02
CA GLY A 331 -59.44 39.41 -0.98
C GLY A 331 -59.61 38.67 0.36
N LEU A 332 -60.12 37.44 0.33
CA LEU A 332 -60.32 36.62 1.53
C LEU A 332 -59.00 36.18 2.18
N ILE A 333 -58.02 35.78 1.38
CA ILE A 333 -56.69 35.37 1.82
C ILE A 333 -55.96 36.56 2.41
N LEU A 334 -55.95 37.73 1.78
CA LEU A 334 -55.30 38.93 2.34
C LEU A 334 -55.90 39.31 3.70
N TRP A 335 -57.22 39.16 3.86
CA TRP A 335 -57.89 39.40 5.13
C TRP A 335 -57.55 38.36 6.22
N LEU A 336 -57.50 37.07 5.87
CA LEU A 336 -57.09 36.02 6.81
C LEU A 336 -55.59 36.06 7.12
N TRP A 337 -54.75 36.36 6.13
CA TRP A 337 -53.30 36.50 6.25
C TRP A 337 -52.94 37.65 7.16
N THR A 338 -53.53 38.83 6.99
CA THR A 338 -53.23 39.98 7.85
C THR A 338 -53.53 39.68 9.32
N ARG A 339 -54.63 38.97 9.60
CA ARG A 339 -54.97 38.51 10.96
C ARG A 339 -54.01 37.43 11.49
N LYS A 340 -53.66 36.44 10.65
CA LYS A 340 -52.73 35.36 11.01
C LYS A 340 -51.30 35.86 11.20
N LEU A 341 -50.81 36.77 10.36
CA LEU A 341 -49.45 37.34 10.42
C LEU A 341 -49.20 37.99 11.78
N GLN A 342 -50.19 38.71 12.33
CA GLN A 342 -50.04 39.39 13.61
C GLN A 342 -50.00 38.41 14.80
N HIS A 343 -50.72 37.29 14.71
CA HIS A 343 -50.68 36.24 15.72
C HIS A 343 -49.39 35.41 15.62
N ASP A 344 -49.04 34.97 14.40
CA ASP A 344 -47.84 34.18 14.12
C ASP A 344 -46.58 34.98 14.44
N LYS A 345 -46.55 36.30 14.23
CA LYS A 345 -45.44 37.16 14.63
C LYS A 345 -45.20 37.12 16.14
N ARG A 346 -46.26 37.20 16.97
CA ARG A 346 -46.13 37.16 18.44
C ARG A 346 -45.68 35.78 18.93
N VAL A 347 -46.23 34.70 18.36
CA VAL A 347 -45.83 33.32 18.68
C VAL A 347 -44.40 33.06 18.23
N LEU A 348 -43.98 33.60 17.08
CA LEU A 348 -42.63 33.48 16.56
C LEU A 348 -41.64 34.27 17.42
N GLU A 349 -41.96 35.49 17.83
CA GLU A 349 -41.13 36.28 18.75
C GLU A 349 -40.93 35.55 20.08
N GLN A 350 -41.98 34.92 20.63
CA GLN A 350 -41.87 34.08 21.83
C GLN A 350 -41.01 32.83 21.61
N LYS A 351 -41.22 32.10 20.52
CA LYS A 351 -40.42 30.90 20.19
C LYS A 351 -38.96 31.25 19.90
N VAL A 352 -38.69 32.37 19.24
CA VAL A 352 -37.33 32.86 18.98
C VAL A 352 -36.68 33.24 20.31
N ALA A 353 -37.38 33.94 21.21
CA ALA A 353 -36.83 34.25 22.54
C ALA A 353 -36.52 32.98 23.35
N GLU A 354 -37.43 32.01 23.38
CA GLU A 354 -37.26 30.72 24.07
C GLU A 354 -36.09 29.91 23.49
N ARG A 355 -36.04 29.75 22.15
CA ARG A 355 -34.94 29.06 21.47
C ARG A 355 -33.61 29.80 21.60
N THR A 356 -33.62 31.12 21.60
CA THR A 356 -32.40 31.91 21.82
C THR A 356 -31.87 31.68 23.22
N LEU A 357 -32.75 31.62 24.23
CA LEU A 357 -32.35 31.32 25.61
C LEU A 357 -31.85 29.87 25.77
N GLU A 358 -32.52 28.90 25.15
CA GLU A 358 -32.10 27.49 25.13
C GLU A 358 -30.74 27.32 24.45
N ILE A 359 -30.54 27.92 23.28
CA ILE A 359 -29.26 27.87 22.54
C ILE A 359 -28.15 28.54 23.36
N THR A 360 -28.44 29.66 24.03
CA THR A 360 -27.44 30.35 24.86
C THR A 360 -27.03 29.46 26.04
N ARG A 361 -27.99 28.80 26.69
CA ARG A 361 -27.73 27.83 27.77
C ARG A 361 -26.92 26.63 27.29
N GLN A 362 -27.30 26.02 26.16
CA GLN A 362 -26.55 24.89 25.58
C GLN A 362 -25.13 25.31 25.17
N LYS A 363 -24.96 26.53 24.65
CA LYS A 363 -23.64 27.07 24.29
C LYS A 363 -22.77 27.28 25.52
N GLU A 364 -23.32 27.78 26.63
CA GLU A 364 -22.61 27.90 27.90
C GLU A 364 -22.22 26.54 28.48
N GLU A 365 -23.13 25.55 28.44
CA GLU A 365 -22.87 24.19 28.90
C GLU A 365 -21.77 23.51 28.07
N ILE A 366 -21.87 23.58 26.74
CA ILE A 366 -20.83 23.08 25.82
C ILE A 366 -19.50 23.79 26.06
N GLY A 367 -19.53 25.10 26.32
CA GLY A 367 -18.34 25.88 26.68
C GLY A 367 -17.66 25.33 27.93
N SER A 368 -18.44 25.10 29.00
CA SER A 368 -17.95 24.54 30.26
C SER A 368 -17.39 23.12 30.08
N GLN A 369 -18.10 22.24 29.38
CA GLN A 369 -17.64 20.88 29.09
C GLN A 369 -16.34 20.87 28.28
N ARG A 370 -16.23 21.74 27.26
CA ARG A 370 -15.01 21.87 26.45
C ARG A 370 -13.82 22.32 27.29
N ASP A 371 -14.02 23.27 28.20
CA ASP A 371 -12.96 23.77 29.06
C ASP A 371 -12.53 22.72 30.10
N GLN A 372 -13.47 21.92 30.63
CA GLN A 372 -13.16 20.78 31.49
C GLN A 372 -12.38 19.70 30.74
N LEU A 373 -12.81 19.33 29.53
CA LEU A 373 -12.11 18.39 28.65
C LEU A 373 -10.69 18.84 28.35
N LYS A 374 -10.51 20.13 28.08
CA LYS A 374 -9.18 20.71 27.84
C LYS A 374 -8.29 20.57 29.08
N ARG A 375 -8.79 20.91 30.28
CA ARG A 375 -8.04 20.75 31.54
C ARG A 375 -7.65 19.29 31.80
N GLN A 376 -8.57 18.36 31.59
CA GLN A 376 -8.29 16.92 31.75
C GLN A 376 -7.22 16.45 30.77
N ARG A 377 -7.31 16.85 29.50
CA ARG A 377 -6.29 16.54 28.49
C ARG A 377 -4.92 17.07 28.88
N ASP A 378 -4.85 18.32 29.32
CA ASP A 378 -3.59 18.97 29.69
C ASP A 378 -2.98 18.30 30.94
N GLN A 379 -3.81 17.91 31.91
CA GLN A 379 -3.37 17.14 33.08
C GLN A 379 -2.82 15.76 32.70
N ILE A 380 -3.51 15.01 31.83
CA ILE A 380 -3.03 13.70 31.35
C ILE A 380 -1.72 13.85 30.59
N ALA A 381 -1.59 14.88 29.75
CA ALA A 381 -0.36 15.14 29.00
C ALA A 381 0.83 15.41 29.94
N ASN A 382 0.61 16.21 30.98
CA ASN A 382 1.64 16.47 32.00
C ASN A 382 2.00 15.21 32.80
N GLN A 383 1.00 14.44 33.25
CA GLN A 383 1.25 13.18 33.97
C GLN A 383 2.04 12.17 33.11
N LYS A 384 1.69 12.04 31.83
CA LYS A 384 2.44 11.18 30.90
C LYS A 384 3.89 11.63 30.75
N LYS A 385 4.11 12.94 30.67
CA LYS A 385 5.45 13.52 30.58
C LYS A 385 6.27 13.21 31.82
N GLU A 386 5.73 13.46 33.01
CA GLU A 386 6.42 13.21 34.29
C GLU A 386 6.80 11.73 34.47
N ILE A 387 5.89 10.81 34.12
CA ILE A 387 6.17 9.37 34.16
C ILE A 387 7.28 9.00 33.16
N THR A 388 7.22 9.53 31.93
CA THR A 388 8.23 9.25 30.90
C THR A 388 9.61 9.77 31.31
N ASP A 389 9.67 10.99 31.83
CA ASP A 389 10.91 11.61 32.32
C ASP A 389 11.51 10.80 33.50
N SER A 390 10.67 10.26 34.37
CA SER A 390 11.09 9.40 35.49
C SER A 390 11.67 8.07 35.01
N ILE A 391 11.06 7.44 33.99
CA ILE A 391 11.56 6.18 33.42
C ILE A 391 12.86 6.42 32.61
N LEU A 392 12.97 7.54 31.90
CA LEU A 392 14.22 7.94 31.25
C LEU A 392 15.35 8.14 32.25
N TYR A 393 15.05 8.71 33.43
CA TYR A 393 16.01 8.80 34.52
C TYR A 393 16.42 7.41 35.03
N ALA A 394 15.47 6.50 35.23
CA ALA A 394 15.76 5.11 35.61
C ALA A 394 16.66 4.39 34.57
N SER A 395 16.43 4.61 33.28
CA SER A 395 17.28 4.08 32.20
C SER A 395 18.73 4.54 32.29
N ARG A 396 18.96 5.82 32.63
CA ARG A 396 20.32 6.33 32.87
C ARG A 396 21.00 5.63 34.05
N ILE A 397 20.26 5.34 35.12
CA ILE A 397 20.79 4.59 36.28
C ILE A 397 21.14 3.16 35.86
N GLN A 398 20.23 2.47 35.16
CA GLN A 398 20.46 1.11 34.68
C GLN A 398 21.69 1.02 33.76
N ALA A 399 21.80 1.94 32.79
CA ALA A 399 22.95 2.01 31.88
C ALA A 399 24.27 2.27 32.62
N ALA A 400 24.25 3.04 33.71
CA ALA A 400 25.45 3.35 34.49
C ALA A 400 25.98 2.16 35.32
N ILE A 401 25.14 1.15 35.59
CA ILE A 401 25.51 -0.04 36.37
C ILE A 401 25.94 -1.20 35.47
N LEU A 402 25.53 -1.19 34.20
CA LEU A 402 26.03 -2.14 33.21
C LEU A 402 27.55 -1.97 33.00
N PRO A 403 28.29 -3.07 32.75
CA PRO A 403 29.72 -2.99 32.49
C PRO A 403 30.03 -2.10 31.27
N PRO A 404 30.87 -1.06 31.40
CA PRO A 404 31.20 -0.21 30.26
C PRO A 404 32.02 -0.98 29.24
N HIS A 405 31.81 -0.73 27.95
CA HIS A 405 32.55 -1.39 26.85
C HIS A 405 34.08 -1.37 27.04
N GLU A 406 34.63 -0.28 27.57
CA GLU A 406 36.07 -0.14 27.83
C GLU A 406 36.61 -1.20 28.81
N SER A 407 35.79 -1.69 29.73
CA SER A 407 36.17 -2.76 30.66
C SER A 407 36.25 -4.11 29.93
N ILE A 408 35.39 -4.35 28.94
CA ILE A 408 35.25 -5.62 28.24
C ILE A 408 36.36 -5.82 27.21
N VAL A 409 36.76 -4.75 26.49
CA VAL A 409 37.86 -4.76 25.50
C VAL A 409 39.20 -5.20 26.13
N ARG A 410 39.37 -5.03 27.45
CA ARG A 410 40.58 -5.48 28.16
C ARG A 410 40.70 -7.01 28.20
N TYR A 411 39.57 -7.72 28.10
CA TYR A 411 39.50 -9.17 28.27
C TYR A 411 39.32 -9.90 26.95
N PHE A 412 38.55 -9.32 26.01
CA PHE A 412 38.24 -9.93 24.73
C PHE A 412 38.60 -9.01 23.57
N ARG A 413 39.37 -9.54 22.61
CA ARG A 413 39.70 -8.85 21.35
C ARG A 413 38.57 -8.89 20.34
N GLU A 414 37.85 -10.00 20.29
CA GLU A 414 36.68 -10.20 19.43
C GLU A 414 35.50 -10.57 20.31
N TYR A 415 34.54 -9.64 20.43
CA TYR A 415 33.25 -9.86 21.07
C TYR A 415 32.20 -8.93 20.48
N PHE A 416 30.93 -9.24 20.69
CA PHE A 416 29.83 -8.31 20.49
C PHE A 416 28.76 -8.48 21.58
N ILE A 417 27.97 -7.43 21.78
CA ILE A 417 26.80 -7.44 22.67
C ILE A 417 25.67 -6.74 21.92
N ILE A 418 24.63 -7.49 21.59
CA ILE A 418 23.34 -6.94 21.15
C ILE A 418 22.51 -6.81 22.42
N TYR A 419 22.13 -5.57 22.75
CA TYR A 419 21.31 -5.26 23.93
C TYR A 419 20.26 -4.23 23.53
N ILE A 420 19.04 -4.69 23.32
CA ILE A 420 17.92 -3.88 22.81
C ILE A 420 16.73 -4.07 23.78
N PRO A 421 16.52 -3.12 24.70
CA PRO A 421 15.33 -3.12 25.55
C PRO A 421 14.06 -3.01 24.70
N ARG A 422 12.97 -3.63 25.16
CA ARG A 422 11.65 -3.52 24.53
C ARG A 422 11.02 -2.16 24.78
N ASP A 423 11.14 -1.68 26.02
CA ASP A 423 10.66 -0.38 26.48
C ASP A 423 11.85 0.58 26.69
N ILE A 424 11.75 1.56 27.60
CA ILE A 424 12.84 2.51 27.92
C ILE A 424 13.92 1.86 28.83
N VAL A 425 13.55 0.81 29.56
CA VAL A 425 14.40 0.03 30.47
C VAL A 425 14.17 -1.45 30.25
N SER A 426 15.17 -2.28 30.56
CA SER A 426 15.21 -3.71 30.25
C SER A 426 15.13 -4.60 31.49
N GLY A 427 14.45 -5.73 31.40
CA GLY A 427 14.61 -6.87 32.32
C GLY A 427 15.92 -7.62 32.08
N ASP A 428 16.37 -7.70 30.83
CA ASP A 428 17.65 -8.30 30.49
C ASP A 428 18.83 -7.49 31.02
N PHE A 429 19.93 -8.18 31.35
CA PHE A 429 21.22 -7.55 31.60
C PHE A 429 22.38 -8.46 31.25
N TYR A 430 23.51 -7.84 30.90
CA TYR A 430 24.78 -8.54 30.76
C TYR A 430 25.74 -8.15 31.88
N TRP A 431 26.62 -9.08 32.23
CA TRP A 431 27.59 -8.87 33.30
C TRP A 431 28.96 -9.43 32.92
N PHE A 432 30.01 -8.66 33.22
CA PHE A 432 31.39 -9.00 32.97
C PHE A 432 32.25 -8.65 34.18
N ARG A 433 33.14 -9.56 34.57
CA ARG A 433 34.09 -9.33 35.67
C ARG A 433 35.34 -10.15 35.46
N GLU A 434 36.49 -9.59 35.80
CA GLU A 434 37.72 -10.37 35.95
C GLU A 434 38.02 -10.58 37.43
N GLN A 435 38.43 -11.81 37.78
CA GLN A 435 38.87 -12.15 39.12
C GLN A 435 39.94 -13.25 39.07
N ASN A 436 41.11 -12.97 39.65
CA ASN A 436 42.21 -13.94 39.79
C ASN A 436 42.65 -14.57 38.45
N GLY A 437 42.67 -13.80 37.36
CA GLY A 437 43.03 -14.24 36.02
C GLY A 437 41.92 -14.99 35.28
N LYS A 438 40.72 -15.10 35.85
CA LYS A 438 39.53 -15.69 35.21
C LYS A 438 38.54 -14.61 34.83
N ILE A 439 37.88 -14.79 33.69
CA ILE A 439 36.89 -13.85 33.18
C ILE A 439 35.51 -14.48 33.35
N LEU A 440 34.63 -13.78 34.04
CA LEU A 440 33.24 -14.15 34.23
C LEU A 440 32.38 -13.35 33.27
N VAL A 441 31.45 -14.05 32.63
CA VAL A 441 30.49 -13.47 31.68
C VAL A 441 29.12 -14.05 31.98
N ALA A 442 28.11 -13.19 32.04
CA ALA A 442 26.73 -13.64 32.15
C ALA A 442 25.79 -12.85 31.24
N ALA A 443 24.78 -13.54 30.71
CA ALA A 443 23.60 -12.97 30.08
C ALA A 443 22.39 -13.44 30.87
N ALA A 444 21.61 -12.51 31.38
CA ALA A 444 20.45 -12.77 32.22
C ALA A 444 19.20 -12.12 31.65
N ASP A 445 18.09 -12.82 31.83
CA ASP A 445 16.73 -12.45 31.46
C ASP A 445 15.88 -12.52 32.72
N CYS A 446 15.35 -11.37 33.15
CA CYS A 446 14.62 -11.29 34.41
C CYS A 446 13.12 -11.41 34.18
N THR A 447 12.39 -11.89 35.20
CA THR A 447 10.93 -11.95 35.13
C THR A 447 10.33 -10.57 34.89
N GLY A 448 9.58 -10.45 33.79
CA GLY A 448 8.91 -9.23 33.37
C GLY A 448 9.82 -8.25 32.63
N HIS A 449 9.20 -7.28 31.98
CA HIS A 449 9.86 -6.29 31.12
C HIS A 449 9.52 -4.86 31.59
N GLY A 450 10.24 -3.86 31.07
CA GLY A 450 10.02 -2.47 31.46
C GLY A 450 10.40 -2.24 32.94
N VAL A 451 9.65 -1.41 33.67
CA VAL A 451 10.06 -0.95 35.00
C VAL A 451 10.25 -2.09 36.03
N PRO A 452 9.32 -3.06 36.18
CA PRO A 452 9.53 -4.17 37.11
C PRO A 452 10.74 -5.05 36.76
N GLY A 453 10.91 -5.37 35.48
CA GLY A 453 12.06 -6.12 34.98
C GLY A 453 13.38 -5.39 35.27
N ALA A 454 13.42 -4.07 35.09
CA ALA A 454 14.60 -3.27 35.36
C ALA A 454 15.03 -3.28 36.84
N PHE A 455 14.09 -3.35 37.78
CA PHE A 455 14.43 -3.53 39.19
C PHE A 455 15.05 -4.91 39.47
N MET A 456 14.53 -5.95 38.82
CA MET A 456 15.11 -7.29 38.91
C MET A 456 16.51 -7.37 38.30
N SER A 457 16.71 -6.71 37.16
CA SER A 457 18.02 -6.64 36.49
C SER A 457 19.07 -5.95 37.38
N MET A 458 18.68 -4.85 38.03
CA MET A 458 19.51 -4.14 39.00
C MET A 458 19.85 -5.00 40.23
N LEU A 459 18.87 -5.72 40.78
CA LEU A 459 19.09 -6.65 41.90
C LEU A 459 20.09 -7.76 41.51
N GLY A 460 19.92 -8.36 40.33
CA GLY A 460 20.82 -9.38 39.78
C GLY A 460 22.25 -8.87 39.59
N LEU A 461 22.41 -7.70 38.96
CA LEU A 461 23.69 -7.01 38.77
C LEU A 461 24.39 -6.73 40.09
N THR A 462 23.68 -6.16 41.06
CA THR A 462 24.26 -5.85 42.39
C THR A 462 24.64 -7.13 43.14
N ALA A 463 23.80 -8.17 43.09
CA ALA A 463 24.09 -9.46 43.72
C ALA A 463 25.32 -10.15 43.10
N LEU A 464 25.44 -10.18 41.77
CA LEU A 464 26.62 -10.70 41.08
C LEU A 464 27.89 -9.92 41.41
N ASN A 465 27.80 -8.58 41.47
CA ASN A 465 28.91 -7.74 41.88
C ASN A 465 29.35 -8.03 43.32
N ASP A 466 28.40 -8.23 44.25
CA ASP A 466 28.70 -8.60 45.62
C ASP A 466 29.33 -9.99 45.72
N ILE A 467 28.80 -10.98 45.00
CA ILE A 467 29.37 -12.33 44.92
C ILE A 467 30.81 -12.29 44.39
N ALA A 468 31.07 -11.48 43.37
CA ALA A 468 32.39 -11.37 42.78
C ALA A 468 33.44 -10.74 43.72
N VAL A 469 33.02 -9.86 44.63
CA VAL A 469 33.93 -9.20 45.57
C VAL A 469 34.12 -10.01 46.85
N ASN A 470 33.02 -10.51 47.43
CA ASN A 470 33.00 -11.00 48.81
C ASN A 470 33.11 -12.52 48.93
N THR A 471 32.97 -13.26 47.83
CA THR A 471 33.06 -14.72 47.80
C THR A 471 34.21 -15.18 46.93
N ARG A 472 34.98 -16.16 47.42
CA ARG A 472 36.06 -16.79 46.64
C ARG A 472 35.41 -17.63 45.54
N ILE A 473 35.34 -17.12 44.31
CA ILE A 473 34.72 -17.82 43.19
C ILE A 473 35.42 -19.15 42.95
N ARG A 474 34.65 -20.23 43.05
CA ARG A 474 35.11 -21.61 42.89
C ARG A 474 34.76 -22.15 41.52
N ASN A 475 33.47 -22.10 41.15
CA ASN A 475 32.97 -22.55 39.86
C ASN A 475 31.66 -21.82 39.45
N ALA A 476 31.21 -22.02 38.21
CA ALA A 476 30.04 -21.34 37.65
C ALA A 476 28.73 -21.71 38.38
N GLY A 477 28.54 -23.01 38.70
CA GLY A 477 27.34 -23.49 39.39
C GLY A 477 27.16 -22.84 40.77
N GLN A 478 28.24 -22.73 41.54
CA GLN A 478 28.20 -22.10 42.87
C GLN A 478 27.89 -20.61 42.82
N VAL A 479 28.33 -19.90 41.77
CA VAL A 479 27.96 -18.49 41.58
C VAL A 479 26.44 -18.36 41.37
N LEU A 480 25.83 -19.28 40.61
CA LEU A 480 24.38 -19.29 40.41
C LEU A 480 23.61 -19.69 41.67
N ASP A 481 24.13 -20.63 42.46
CA ASP A 481 23.55 -21.00 43.76
C ASP A 481 23.56 -19.82 44.73
N ASP A 482 24.69 -19.11 44.83
CA ASP A 482 24.83 -17.92 45.67
C ASP A 482 23.93 -16.78 45.18
N LEU A 483 23.81 -16.59 43.86
CA LEU A 483 22.91 -15.61 43.26
C LEU A 483 21.45 -15.92 43.59
N ARG A 484 21.04 -17.18 43.43
CA ARG A 484 19.68 -17.63 43.78
C ARG A 484 19.36 -17.34 45.24
N ASN A 485 20.26 -17.69 46.16
CA ASN A 485 20.06 -17.46 47.59
C ASN A 485 19.90 -15.97 47.92
N ARG A 486 20.67 -15.11 47.26
CA ARG A 486 20.56 -13.65 47.45
C ARG A 486 19.26 -13.10 46.90
N VAL A 487 18.80 -13.57 45.74
CA VAL A 487 17.50 -13.17 45.17
C VAL A 487 16.35 -13.62 46.06
N ILE A 488 16.32 -14.88 46.48
CA ILE A 488 15.31 -15.43 47.40
C ILE A 488 15.26 -14.61 48.70
N THR A 489 16.43 -14.30 49.28
CA THR A 489 16.53 -13.53 50.52
C THR A 489 16.06 -12.10 50.33
N ALA A 490 16.50 -11.41 49.27
CA ALA A 490 16.15 -10.02 49.00
C ALA A 490 14.65 -9.84 48.75
N LEU A 491 14.03 -10.79 48.04
CA LEU A 491 12.60 -10.79 47.73
C LEU A 491 11.74 -11.47 48.79
N HIS A 492 12.34 -11.98 49.86
CA HIS A 492 11.65 -12.70 50.95
C HIS A 492 10.74 -13.82 50.45
N GLN A 493 11.18 -14.55 49.42
CA GLN A 493 10.38 -15.60 48.81
C GLN A 493 10.22 -16.78 49.77
N THR A 494 8.98 -17.13 50.12
CA THR A 494 8.69 -18.22 51.07
C THR A 494 8.17 -19.49 50.39
N GLY A 495 7.73 -19.36 49.14
CA GLY A 495 7.26 -20.48 48.31
C GLY A 495 5.80 -20.83 48.57
N ARG A 496 5.06 -19.95 49.24
CA ARG A 496 3.63 -20.10 49.48
C ARG A 496 2.83 -19.89 48.19
N GLU A 497 1.72 -20.59 48.09
CA GLU A 497 0.81 -20.49 46.95
C GLU A 497 0.25 -19.06 46.86
N GLY A 498 0.42 -18.41 45.70
CA GLY A 498 0.01 -17.02 45.47
C GLY A 498 1.09 -15.95 45.63
N GLU A 499 2.31 -16.31 46.07
CA GLU A 499 3.46 -15.37 46.08
C GLU A 499 4.03 -15.12 44.68
N ALA A 500 4.57 -13.91 44.46
CA ALA A 500 5.27 -13.57 43.23
C ALA A 500 6.57 -14.39 43.13
N LYS A 501 6.69 -15.20 42.07
CA LYS A 501 7.85 -16.06 41.81
C LYS A 501 8.86 -15.35 40.90
N ASP A 502 9.12 -14.07 41.16
CA ASP A 502 10.05 -13.28 40.37
C ASP A 502 11.46 -13.87 40.46
N GLY A 503 12.12 -13.99 39.32
CA GLY A 503 13.45 -14.57 39.24
C GLY A 503 14.18 -14.11 38.00
N MET A 504 15.20 -14.87 37.62
CA MET A 504 15.90 -14.65 36.35
C MET A 504 16.39 -15.98 35.75
N ASP A 505 16.37 -16.02 34.44
CA ASP A 505 16.99 -17.04 33.62
C ASP A 505 18.37 -16.50 33.23
N ILE A 506 19.43 -17.30 33.38
CA ILE A 506 20.79 -16.79 33.24
C ILE A 506 21.71 -17.85 32.66
N SER A 507 22.59 -17.44 31.76
CA SER A 507 23.74 -18.23 31.34
C SER A 507 24.99 -17.60 31.93
N LEU A 508 25.80 -18.36 32.67
CA LEU A 508 27.03 -17.86 33.29
C LEU A 508 28.24 -18.72 32.90
N CYS A 509 29.27 -18.06 32.40
CA CYS A 509 30.55 -18.66 32.02
C CYS A 509 31.69 -18.13 32.90
N VAL A 510 32.58 -19.03 33.32
CA VAL A 510 33.87 -18.70 33.93
C VAL A 510 34.96 -19.21 33.00
N ILE A 511 35.65 -18.29 32.34
CA ILE A 511 36.68 -18.56 31.34
C ILE A 511 38.05 -18.44 32.01
N ASP A 512 38.85 -19.49 31.92
CA ASP A 512 40.24 -19.56 32.40
C ASP A 512 41.19 -19.58 31.19
N PRO A 513 41.77 -18.42 30.80
CA PRO A 513 42.64 -18.33 29.63
C PRO A 513 43.95 -19.11 29.77
N GLN A 514 44.43 -19.31 31.00
CA GLN A 514 45.68 -20.02 31.26
C GLN A 514 45.50 -21.52 31.05
N LYS A 515 44.39 -22.08 31.53
CA LYS A 515 44.08 -23.52 31.39
C LYS A 515 43.33 -23.87 30.12
N LYS A 516 42.91 -22.86 29.34
CA LYS A 516 42.02 -23.01 28.17
C LYS A 516 40.73 -23.77 28.50
N LYS A 517 40.10 -23.42 29.63
CA LYS A 517 38.86 -24.04 30.11
C LYS A 517 37.75 -23.03 30.28
N ILE A 518 36.54 -23.45 29.95
CA ILE A 518 35.28 -22.74 30.25
C ILE A 518 34.53 -23.58 31.27
N GLN A 519 34.05 -22.95 32.33
CA GLN A 519 33.04 -23.52 33.20
C GLN A 519 31.70 -22.84 32.90
N PHE A 520 30.65 -23.62 32.74
CA PHE A 520 29.31 -23.12 32.43
C PHE A 520 28.30 -23.66 33.44
N ALA A 521 27.39 -22.79 33.86
CA ALA A 521 26.15 -23.14 34.51
C ALA A 521 25.04 -22.22 33.98
N GLY A 522 23.83 -22.74 33.87
CA GLY A 522 22.69 -21.96 33.37
C GLY A 522 21.39 -22.29 34.10
N ALA A 523 20.56 -21.27 34.28
CA ALA A 523 19.17 -21.36 34.71
C ALA A 523 18.29 -21.13 33.48
N PHE A 524 17.64 -22.19 32.98
CA PHE A 524 16.88 -22.30 31.72
C PHE A 524 17.65 -21.97 30.43
N ASN A 525 18.48 -20.93 30.43
CA ASN A 525 19.24 -20.48 29.27
C ASN A 525 20.46 -21.39 29.02
N PRO A 526 20.67 -21.83 27.76
CA PRO A 526 21.81 -22.66 27.39
C PRO A 526 23.05 -21.82 27.05
N LEU A 527 24.19 -22.51 26.94
CA LEU A 527 25.39 -22.01 26.26
C LEU A 527 25.48 -22.65 24.88
N TYR A 528 25.68 -21.84 23.85
CA TYR A 528 26.01 -22.33 22.51
C TYR A 528 27.50 -22.16 22.25
N LEU A 529 28.17 -23.26 21.88
CA LEU A 529 29.57 -23.30 21.50
C LEU A 529 29.67 -23.71 20.04
N TYR A 530 30.22 -22.86 19.18
CA TYR A 530 30.52 -23.18 17.80
C TYR A 530 31.98 -23.59 17.64
N ARG A 531 32.20 -24.81 17.13
CA ARG A 531 33.52 -25.42 16.92
C ARG A 531 33.50 -26.27 15.66
N LYS A 532 34.54 -26.17 14.81
CA LYS A 532 34.74 -27.04 13.63
C LYS A 532 33.49 -27.20 12.73
N LYS A 533 32.78 -26.10 12.49
CA LYS A 533 31.53 -26.06 11.72
C LYS A 533 30.31 -26.75 12.36
N GLU A 534 30.38 -27.02 13.65
CA GLU A 534 29.30 -27.63 14.43
C GLU A 534 28.91 -26.72 15.60
N LEU A 535 27.59 -26.58 15.82
CA LEU A 535 27.03 -25.86 16.96
C LEU A 535 26.68 -26.85 18.06
N ILE A 536 27.40 -26.76 19.17
CA ILE A 536 27.24 -27.60 20.36
C ILE A 536 26.41 -26.81 21.37
N GLU A 537 25.31 -27.39 21.84
CA GLU A 537 24.45 -26.82 22.87
C GLU A 537 24.75 -27.49 24.22
N ILE A 538 25.04 -26.67 25.23
CA ILE A 538 25.15 -27.10 26.62
C ILE A 538 23.90 -26.59 27.35
N PRO A 539 22.98 -27.48 27.76
CA PRO A 539 21.72 -27.07 28.34
C PRO A 539 21.90 -26.48 29.74
N GLY A 540 21.09 -25.47 30.06
CA GLY A 540 20.92 -25.01 31.44
C GLY A 540 20.01 -25.95 32.23
N ASP A 541 20.09 -25.87 33.56
CA ASP A 541 19.16 -26.56 34.45
C ASP A 541 17.76 -25.97 34.31
N LYS A 542 16.73 -26.81 34.38
CA LYS A 542 15.31 -26.42 34.22
C LYS A 542 14.73 -25.83 35.52
N MET A 543 15.37 -24.80 36.02
CA MET A 543 15.03 -24.07 37.24
C MET A 543 15.57 -22.64 37.17
N PRO A 544 14.84 -21.63 37.71
CA PRO A 544 15.25 -20.23 37.65
C PRO A 544 16.26 -19.89 38.75
N ILE A 545 16.84 -18.70 38.68
CA ILE A 545 17.41 -18.00 39.83
C ILE A 545 16.27 -17.35 40.60
N GLY A 546 15.73 -18.08 41.56
CA GLY A 546 14.61 -17.69 42.40
C GLY A 546 14.04 -18.91 43.10
N ILE A 547 12.93 -18.75 43.81
CA ILE A 547 12.25 -19.87 44.46
C ILE A 547 11.63 -20.82 43.42
N TYR A 548 11.75 -22.13 43.66
CA TYR A 548 11.25 -23.16 42.74
C TYR A 548 10.66 -24.35 43.51
N ASP A 549 9.50 -24.84 43.06
CA ASP A 549 8.66 -25.79 43.80
C ASP A 549 9.25 -27.20 43.92
N ARG A 550 10.24 -27.55 43.09
CA ARG A 550 11.00 -28.82 43.19
C ARG A 550 12.34 -28.50 43.83
N TYR A 551 12.69 -29.23 44.89
CA TYR A 551 13.96 -29.21 45.64
C TYR A 551 15.05 -28.29 45.04
N LEU A 552 15.56 -27.35 45.85
CA LEU A 552 16.69 -26.47 45.55
C LEU A 552 17.98 -27.27 45.33
N ASN A 553 18.04 -28.00 44.22
CA ASN A 553 19.23 -28.69 43.79
C ASN A 553 20.28 -27.65 43.40
N PRO A 554 21.56 -27.89 43.72
CA PRO A 554 22.65 -27.07 43.22
C PRO A 554 22.68 -27.04 41.69
N PHE A 555 23.10 -25.92 41.10
CA PHE A 555 23.28 -25.82 39.66
C PHE A 555 24.41 -26.73 39.16
N THR A 556 24.17 -27.38 38.02
CA THR A 556 25.13 -28.24 37.33
C THR A 556 26.27 -27.40 36.76
N ASN A 557 27.50 -27.72 37.13
CA ASN A 557 28.69 -27.06 36.61
C ASN A 557 29.34 -27.90 35.50
N HIS A 558 29.20 -27.47 34.26
CA HIS A 558 29.87 -28.04 33.10
C HIS A 558 31.30 -27.51 32.99
N VAL A 559 32.25 -28.36 32.64
CA VAL A 559 33.65 -27.97 32.37
C VAL A 559 34.02 -28.41 30.97
N LEU A 560 34.44 -27.46 30.15
CA LEU A 560 34.73 -27.65 28.73
C LEU A 560 36.14 -27.14 28.44
N ASP A 561 36.91 -27.89 27.66
CA ASP A 561 38.14 -27.36 27.05
C ASP A 561 37.75 -26.49 25.85
N TYR A 562 38.46 -25.38 25.63
CA TYR A 562 38.27 -24.53 24.45
C TYR A 562 39.53 -24.44 23.58
N HIS A 563 39.32 -24.31 22.28
CA HIS A 563 40.36 -24.11 21.29
C HIS A 563 40.31 -22.68 20.75
N GLN A 564 41.45 -22.21 20.26
CA GLN A 564 41.53 -20.90 19.65
C GLN A 564 40.62 -20.82 18.42
N GLY A 565 39.78 -19.78 18.35
CA GLY A 565 38.79 -19.58 17.30
C GLY A 565 37.40 -20.15 17.60
N ASP A 566 37.24 -20.89 18.71
CA ASP A 566 35.91 -21.28 19.18
C ASP A 566 35.09 -20.03 19.52
N THR A 567 33.80 -20.05 19.16
CA THR A 567 32.90 -18.92 19.44
C THR A 567 31.77 -19.37 20.37
N ILE A 568 31.58 -18.65 21.46
CA ILE A 568 30.48 -18.88 22.41
C ILE A 568 29.39 -17.83 22.27
N TYR A 569 28.14 -18.24 22.48
CA TYR A 569 26.98 -17.37 22.50
C TYR A 569 26.15 -17.59 23.76
N LEU A 570 25.84 -16.48 24.44
CA LEU A 570 24.91 -16.39 25.56
C LEU A 570 23.78 -15.45 25.15
N PHE A 571 22.53 -15.78 25.44
CA PHE A 571 21.39 -15.01 24.96
C PHE A 571 20.15 -15.18 25.84
N SER A 572 19.26 -14.20 25.80
CA SER A 572 17.88 -14.26 26.33
C SER A 572 16.91 -14.76 25.26
N ASP A 573 15.64 -14.98 25.62
CA ASP A 573 14.66 -15.54 24.71
C ASP A 573 14.06 -14.53 23.71
N GLY A 574 14.22 -13.22 23.94
CA GLY A 574 13.51 -12.19 23.16
C GLY A 574 13.82 -12.20 21.65
N PHE A 575 15.05 -12.50 21.25
CA PHE A 575 15.38 -12.69 19.83
C PHE A 575 14.59 -13.87 19.22
N ILE A 576 14.47 -14.96 19.99
CA ILE A 576 13.89 -16.23 19.56
C ILE A 576 12.37 -16.16 19.54
N ASP A 577 11.79 -15.40 20.47
CA ASP A 577 10.35 -15.29 20.65
C ASP A 577 9.68 -14.19 19.82
N GLN A 578 10.48 -13.34 19.16
CA GLN A 578 9.98 -12.30 18.26
C GLN A 578 9.08 -12.87 17.14
N PHE A 579 7.88 -12.31 17.04
CA PHE A 579 6.96 -12.56 15.93
C PHE A 579 7.40 -11.82 14.67
N GLY A 580 7.28 -12.49 13.52
CA GLY A 580 7.72 -11.92 12.25
C GLY A 580 7.51 -12.81 11.03
N GLY A 581 8.05 -12.34 9.91
CA GLY A 581 7.95 -12.95 8.59
C GLY A 581 6.55 -12.92 7.99
N LYS A 582 6.41 -13.45 6.76
CA LYS A 582 5.16 -13.39 5.97
C LYS A 582 3.92 -14.06 6.61
N LYS A 583 4.13 -14.86 7.66
CA LYS A 583 3.08 -15.64 8.34
C LYS A 583 2.95 -15.27 9.82
N GLU A 584 3.61 -14.20 10.27
CA GLU A 584 3.57 -13.70 11.65
C GLU A 584 3.79 -14.82 12.69
N LYS A 585 4.94 -15.51 12.58
CA LYS A 585 5.32 -16.60 13.49
C LYS A 585 6.51 -16.19 14.36
N LYS A 586 6.68 -16.82 15.53
CA LYS A 586 7.92 -16.73 16.33
C LYS A 586 9.15 -17.11 15.50
N PHE A 587 10.30 -16.51 15.79
CA PHE A 587 11.57 -16.81 15.12
C PHE A 587 12.01 -18.27 15.37
N LYS A 588 11.88 -18.73 16.63
CA LYS A 588 12.18 -20.07 17.15
C LYS A 588 13.67 -20.44 17.12
N PHE A 589 14.06 -21.27 18.08
CA PHE A 589 15.42 -21.79 18.26
C PHE A 589 16.03 -22.38 16.98
N HIS A 590 15.26 -23.10 16.17
CA HIS A 590 15.77 -23.70 14.93
C HIS A 590 16.32 -22.65 13.95
N ARG A 591 15.64 -21.51 13.77
CA ARG A 591 16.14 -20.45 12.88
C ARG A 591 17.32 -19.73 13.49
N PHE A 592 17.31 -19.53 14.80
CA PHE A 592 18.42 -18.92 15.53
C PHE A 592 19.71 -19.73 15.39
N ARG A 593 19.64 -21.05 15.56
CA ARG A 593 20.77 -21.95 15.32
C ARG A 593 21.28 -21.89 13.88
N ASN A 594 20.37 -21.87 12.89
CA ASN A 594 20.75 -21.76 11.49
C ASN A 594 21.40 -20.40 11.15
N LEU A 595 20.87 -19.32 11.72
CA LEU A 595 21.43 -17.97 11.58
C LEU A 595 22.85 -17.94 12.16
N LEU A 596 23.01 -18.38 13.41
CA LEU A 596 24.32 -18.47 14.04
C LEU A 596 25.28 -19.29 13.20
N ALA A 597 24.90 -20.48 12.72
CA ALA A 597 25.77 -21.30 11.88
C ALA A 597 26.17 -20.61 10.56
N SER A 598 25.27 -19.82 9.97
CA SER A 598 25.51 -19.15 8.67
C SER A 598 26.49 -17.97 8.73
N ILE A 599 26.70 -17.38 9.91
CA ILE A 599 27.51 -16.16 10.07
C ILE A 599 28.91 -16.43 10.64
N GLN A 600 29.26 -17.69 10.93
CA GLN A 600 30.47 -18.05 11.68
C GLN A 600 31.78 -17.66 11.01
N ASP A 601 31.81 -17.69 9.68
CA ASP A 601 32.99 -17.34 8.89
C ASP A 601 33.25 -15.82 8.86
N GLN A 602 32.35 -15.01 9.43
CA GLN A 602 32.49 -13.55 9.50
C GLN A 602 33.20 -13.10 10.79
N PRO A 603 33.86 -11.93 10.78
CA PRO A 603 34.31 -11.25 11.99
C PRO A 603 33.14 -10.98 12.94
N LEU A 604 33.37 -11.01 14.27
CA LEU A 604 32.27 -10.88 15.24
C LEU A 604 31.47 -9.57 15.11
N ASN A 605 32.10 -8.45 14.74
CA ASN A 605 31.37 -7.21 14.46
C ASN A 605 30.39 -7.37 13.28
N ARG A 606 30.81 -8.08 12.21
CA ARG A 606 29.91 -8.35 11.07
C ARG A 606 28.84 -9.37 11.42
N GLN A 607 29.12 -10.31 12.33
CA GLN A 607 28.09 -11.21 12.86
C GLN A 607 27.00 -10.43 13.59
N MET A 608 27.38 -9.48 14.44
CA MET A 608 26.44 -8.59 15.14
C MET A 608 25.52 -7.87 14.16
N GLU A 609 26.09 -7.21 13.16
CA GLU A 609 25.32 -6.51 12.11
C GLU A 609 24.36 -7.44 11.36
N LEU A 610 24.82 -8.64 10.98
CA LEU A 610 23.98 -9.63 10.30
C LEU A 610 22.83 -10.14 11.18
N MET A 611 23.05 -10.25 12.49
CA MET A 611 22.01 -10.63 13.44
C MET A 611 20.97 -9.52 13.62
N GLU A 612 21.40 -8.26 13.71
CA GLU A 612 20.51 -7.10 13.77
C GLU A 612 19.71 -6.96 12.47
N GLU A 613 20.35 -7.09 11.31
CA GLU A 613 19.70 -7.09 9.99
C GLU A 613 18.65 -8.22 9.91
N ALA A 614 19.00 -9.44 10.34
CA ALA A 614 18.09 -10.58 10.35
C ALA A 614 16.91 -10.37 11.30
N PHE A 615 17.15 -9.78 12.47
CA PHE A 615 16.12 -9.46 13.45
C PHE A 615 15.13 -8.43 12.91
N LEU A 616 15.64 -7.28 12.42
CA LEU A 616 14.82 -6.21 11.86
C LEU A 616 14.02 -6.68 10.64
N SER A 617 14.64 -7.48 9.77
CA SER A 617 13.97 -8.07 8.61
C SER A 617 12.87 -9.04 9.02
N TRP A 618 13.10 -9.84 10.06
CA TRP A 618 12.09 -10.77 10.58
C TRP A 618 10.91 -10.04 11.21
N LYS A 619 11.18 -9.13 12.15
CA LYS A 619 10.18 -8.35 12.88
C LYS A 619 9.30 -7.52 11.95
N GLY A 620 9.90 -6.87 10.95
CA GLY A 620 9.19 -5.99 10.04
C GLY A 620 8.45 -4.87 10.78
N PRO A 621 7.16 -4.61 10.49
CA PRO A 621 6.39 -3.54 11.12
C PRO A 621 5.83 -3.90 12.51
N LEU A 622 6.01 -5.14 12.98
CA LEU A 622 5.50 -5.58 14.28
C LEU A 622 6.30 -4.96 15.42
N ASP A 623 5.65 -4.81 16.57
CA ASP A 623 6.29 -4.37 17.81
C ASP A 623 7.28 -5.43 18.33
N GLN A 624 8.28 -4.95 19.07
CA GLN A 624 9.20 -5.84 19.77
C GLN A 624 8.45 -6.52 20.92
N LEU A 625 8.56 -7.84 21.02
CA LEU A 625 7.78 -8.60 22.01
C LEU A 625 8.41 -8.56 23.40
N ASP A 626 9.75 -8.66 23.45
CA ASP A 626 10.52 -8.77 24.68
C ASP A 626 11.90 -8.10 24.58
N ASP A 627 12.59 -7.95 25.71
CA ASP A 627 13.98 -7.48 25.76
C ASP A 627 14.91 -8.43 24.99
N ILE A 628 15.95 -7.90 24.35
CA ILE A 628 16.86 -8.71 23.51
C ILE A 628 18.27 -8.57 24.03
N LEU A 629 18.85 -9.70 24.41
CA LEU A 629 20.26 -9.82 24.77
C LEU A 629 20.92 -10.97 24.02
N VAL A 630 22.00 -10.66 23.29
CA VAL A 630 22.90 -11.66 22.70
C VAL A 630 24.34 -11.23 22.88
N ILE A 631 25.14 -12.08 23.52
CA ILE A 631 26.58 -11.91 23.69
C ILE A 631 27.28 -12.95 22.82
N GLY A 632 28.18 -12.52 21.94
CA GLY A 632 29.07 -13.39 21.17
C GLY A 632 30.53 -13.12 21.54
N ILE A 633 31.29 -14.18 21.85
CA ILE A 633 32.71 -14.07 22.22
C ILE A 633 33.52 -15.13 21.47
N ARG A 634 34.65 -14.72 20.88
CA ARG A 634 35.59 -15.63 20.22
C ARG A 634 36.85 -15.79 21.09
N LEU A 635 37.21 -17.04 21.37
CA LEU A 635 38.21 -17.45 22.38
C LEU A 635 39.59 -17.80 21.82
#